data_AF-A0A377B6E0-F1
#
_entry.id   AF-A0A377B6E0-F1
#
_cell.length_a   1.000
_cell.length_b   1.000
_cell.length_c   1.000
_cell.angle_alpha   90.00
_cell.angle_beta   90.00
_cell.angle_gamma   90.00
#
_symmetry.space_group_name_H-M   'P 1'
#
loop_
_entity.id
_entity.type
_entity.pdbx_description
1 polymer ?
#
loop_
_entity_poly.entity_id
_entity_poly.type
_entity_poly.pdbx_seq_one_letter_code
_entity_poly.pdbx_strand_id
1 'polypeptide(L)' 'MSEMTPREIVSELDKHIIGQDNAKRSVAIALRNRWRRMQLNEELRHEVTPKIS' A
#
# COMPACT_ATOMS: atom_id res chain seq x y z
N MET A 1 2.53 -3.98 10.81
CA MET A 1 1.45 -3.04 10.41
C MET A 1 0.38 -3.88 9.77
N SER A 2 -0.69 -4.06 10.54
CA SER A 2 -1.73 -5.09 10.47
C SER A 2 -2.36 -5.27 9.08
N GLU A 3 -2.85 -6.49 8.82
CA GLU A 3 -3.47 -6.96 7.58
C GLU A 3 -4.74 -6.21 7.15
N MET A 4 -5.06 -5.08 7.79
CA MET A 4 -6.26 -4.29 7.55
C MET A 4 -6.44 -4.01 6.06
N THR A 5 -7.65 -4.28 5.61
CA THR A 5 -8.13 -3.95 4.28
C THR A 5 -8.33 -2.45 4.17
N PRO A 6 -8.31 -1.88 2.94
CA PRO A 6 -8.59 -0.46 2.76
C PRO A 6 -9.93 -0.01 3.36
N ARG A 7 -10.94 -0.90 3.39
CA ARG A 7 -12.25 -0.60 4.01
C ARG A 7 -12.15 -0.45 5.53
N GLU A 8 -11.41 -1.32 6.21
CA GLU A 8 -11.21 -1.25 7.65
C GLU A 8 -10.42 0.01 8.04
N ILE A 9 -9.42 0.39 7.22
CA ILE A 9 -8.68 1.64 7.43
C ILE A 9 -9.61 2.85 7.30
N VAL A 10 -10.48 2.89 6.29
CA VAL A 10 -11.46 3.97 6.13
C VAL A 10 -12.43 4.00 7.32
N SER A 11 -12.94 2.84 7.74
CA SER A 11 -13.85 2.74 8.89
C SER A 11 -13.21 3.21 10.20
N GLU A 12 -11.89 3.02 10.36
CA GLU A 12 -11.16 3.55 11.51
C GLU A 12 -11.00 5.07 11.42
N LEU A 13 -10.68 5.59 10.22
CA LEU A 13 -10.58 7.03 9.99
C LEU A 13 -11.92 7.75 10.17
N ASP A 14 -13.04 7.10 9.86
CA ASP A 14 -14.39 7.65 10.04
C ASP A 14 -14.73 7.93 11.52
N LYS A 15 -14.11 7.20 12.47
CA LYS A 15 -14.30 7.45 13.91
C LYS A 15 -13.65 8.76 14.38
N HIS A 16 -12.64 9.25 13.66
CA HIS A 16 -11.82 10.39 14.06
C HIS A 16 -11.94 11.60 13.14
N ILE A 17 -12.36 11.40 11.89
CA ILE A 17 -12.43 12.43 10.86
C ILE A 17 -13.82 12.37 10.26
N ILE A 18 -14.55 13.48 10.24
CA ILE A 18 -15.89 13.56 9.61
C ILE A 18 -15.74 14.02 8.16
N GLY A 19 -16.43 13.34 7.23
CA GLY A 19 -16.40 13.64 5.80
C GLY A 19 -15.09 13.25 5.10
N GLN A 20 -14.78 13.88 3.96
CA GLN A 20 -13.54 13.64 3.20
C GLN A 20 -13.35 12.20 2.68
N ASP A 21 -14.43 11.55 2.24
CA ASP A 21 -14.45 10.13 1.85
C ASP A 21 -13.39 9.78 0.79
N ASN A 22 -13.21 10.66 -0.20
CA ASN A 22 -12.21 10.48 -1.26
C ASN A 22 -10.77 10.51 -0.71
N ALA A 23 -10.49 11.40 0.27
CA ALA A 23 -9.18 11.48 0.89
C ALA A 23 -8.90 10.24 1.73
N LYS A 24 -9.85 9.81 2.56
CA LYS A 24 -9.72 8.59 3.39
C LYS A 24 -9.48 7.36 2.54
N ARG A 25 -10.23 7.20 1.44
CA ARG A 25 -10.03 6.12 0.48
C ARG A 25 -8.64 6.16 -0.16
N SER A 26 -8.17 7.33 -0.55
CA SER A 26 -6.85 7.50 -1.17
C SER A 26 -5.72 7.12 -0.21
N VAL A 27 -5.80 7.56 1.05
CA VAL A 27 -4.82 7.23 2.10
C VAL A 27 -4.82 5.72 2.40
N ALA A 28 -6.00 5.12 2.54
CA ALA A 28 -6.15 3.69 2.79
C ALA A 28 -5.54 2.82 1.67
N ILE A 29 -5.75 3.20 0.40
CA ILE A 29 -5.15 2.53 -0.76
C ILE A 29 -3.62 2.70 -0.75
N ALA A 30 -3.12 3.90 -0.48
CA ALA A 30 -1.68 4.18 -0.44
C ALA A 30 -0.96 3.34 0.63
N LEU A 31 -1.56 3.23 1.83
CA LEU A 31 -1.06 2.39 2.91
C LEU A 31 -1.04 0.91 2.52
N ARG A 32 -2.12 0.40 1.92
CA ARG A 32 -2.19 -1.00 1.45
C ARG A 32 -1.18 -1.28 0.34
N ASN A 33 -0.98 -0.36 -0.59
CA ASN A 33 0.02 -0.48 -1.65
C ASN A 33 1.45 -0.48 -1.10
N ARG A 34 1.72 0.30 -0.04
CA ARG A 34 3.01 0.25 0.66
C ARG A 34 3.21 -1.11 1.33
N TRP A 35 2.21 -1.64 2.03
CA TRP A 35 2.28 -2.97 2.64
C TRP A 35 2.51 -4.07 1.59
N ARG A 36 1.76 -4.05 0.48
CA ARG A 36 1.97 -4.99 -0.65
C ARG A 36 3.39 -4.94 -1.19
N ARG A 37 3.95 -3.73 -1.35
CA ARG A 37 5.36 -3.54 -1.79
C ARG A 37 6.37 -4.08 -0.79
N MET A 38 6.07 -4.05 0.51
CA MET A 38 6.94 -4.65 1.54
C MET A 38 6.85 -6.17 1.58
N GLN A 39 5.74 -6.76 1.12
CA GLN A 39 5.58 -8.21 1.00
C GLN A 39 6.10 -8.75 -0.35
N LEU A 40 6.32 -7.87 -1.33
CA LEU A 40 6.95 -8.23 -2.59
C LEU A 40 8.45 -8.39 -2.35
N ASN A 41 8.91 -9.65 -2.43
CA ASN A 41 10.27 -10.06 -2.16
C ASN A 41 11.20 -9.79 -3.36
N GLU A 42 12.49 -9.59 -3.06
CA GLU A 42 13.58 -9.08 -3.90
C GLU A 42 14.01 -9.97 -5.10
N GLU A 43 13.21 -10.94 -5.52
CA GLU A 43 13.68 -12.10 -6.30
C GLU A 43 13.95 -11.84 -7.80
N LEU A 44 13.73 -10.64 -8.33
CA LEU A 44 13.97 -10.31 -9.74
C LEU A 44 15.12 -9.31 -9.98
N ARG A 45 15.87 -8.92 -8.94
CA ARG A 45 16.94 -7.92 -9.09
C ARG A 45 18.27 -8.43 -9.65
N HIS A 46 18.50 -9.75 -9.73
CA HIS A 46 19.83 -10.28 -10.07
C HIS A 46 20.03 -10.80 -11.50
N GLU A 47 18.98 -10.93 -12.33
CA GLU A 47 19.14 -11.53 -13.69
C GLU A 47 19.34 -10.52 -14.83
N VAL A 48 19.54 -9.23 -14.54
CA VAL A 48 19.80 -8.23 -15.59
C VAL A 48 21.20 -7.66 -15.43
N THR A 49 22.22 -8.47 -15.72
CA THR A 49 23.52 -7.91 -16.11
C THR A 49 23.39 -7.50 -17.59
N PRO A 50 23.55 -6.21 -17.95
CA PRO A 50 23.54 -5.84 -19.35
C PRO A 50 24.78 -6.47 -20.01
N LYS A 51 24.56 -7.36 -20.97
CA LYS A 51 25.60 -7.83 -21.87
C LYS A 51 25.97 -6.65 -22.76
N ILE A 52 26.94 -5.85 -22.33
CA ILE A 52 27.64 -4.90 -23.20
C ILE A 52 28.43 -5.80 -24.16
N SER A 53 27.86 -6.00 -25.35
CA SER A 53 28.57 -6.58 -26.50
C SER A 53 29.59 -5.57 -27.03
#